data_AF-A0A9E5VWH5-F1
#
_entry.id   AF-A0A9E5VWH5-F1
#
_cell.length_a   1.000
_cell.length_b   1.000
_cell.length_c   1.000
_cell.angle_alpha   90.00
_cell.angle_beta   90.00
_cell.angle_gamma   90.00
#
_symmetry.space_group_name_H-M   'P 1'
#
loop_
_entity.id
_entity.type
_entity.pdbx_description
1 polymer ?
#
loop_
_entity_poly.entity_id
_entity_poly.type
_entity_poly.pdbx_seq_one_letter_code
_entity_poly.pdbx_strand_id
1 'polypeptide(L)'
;MSEMVNCPCTGATLNKLVQPAILTTLVREPLYGYRIAEELAEMPVVKGGKLDTTGLYRTLKTMERRGLVTGEWEPSEVGPDRRLYRLTQSGRDCLRRWVKTLDEYCGAVGALLASARTACGHTRHPRGKNER
;
A
#
# COMPACT_ATOMS: atom_id res chain seq x y z
N MET A 1 -15.54 -1.83 22.65
CA MET A 1 -14.32 -2.54 22.19
C MET A 1 -13.93 -2.18 20.73
N SER A 2 -14.06 -0.92 20.27
CA SER A 2 -13.79 -0.56 18.85
C SER A 2 -12.90 0.68 18.62
N GLU A 3 -12.35 1.30 19.66
CA GLU A 3 -11.57 2.56 19.48
C GLU A 3 -10.09 2.37 19.12
N MET A 4 -9.55 1.15 19.19
CA MET A 4 -8.13 0.89 18.86
C MET A 4 -7.89 0.59 17.37
N VAL A 5 -8.93 0.38 16.55
CA VAL A 5 -8.76 -0.08 15.15
C VAL A 5 -8.26 1.03 14.21
N ASN A 6 -8.41 2.30 14.60
CA ASN A 6 -8.00 3.47 13.78
C ASN A 6 -6.95 4.37 14.43
N CYS A 7 -6.25 3.91 15.48
CA CYS A 7 -5.13 4.68 16.01
C CYS A 7 -4.07 4.88 14.90
N PRO A 8 -3.59 6.09 14.61
CA PRO A 8 -2.50 6.29 13.65
C PRO A 8 -1.26 5.43 13.97
N CYS A 9 -1.07 5.09 15.24
CA CYS A 9 -0.04 4.20 15.76
C CYS A 9 -0.14 2.73 15.29
N THR A 10 -1.29 2.30 14.76
CA THR A 10 -1.47 0.93 14.23
C THR A 10 -1.07 0.80 12.76
N GLY A 11 -0.66 1.89 12.11
CA GLY A 11 -0.19 1.87 10.72
C GLY A 11 -1.31 1.76 9.66
N ALA A 12 -2.58 1.85 10.05
CA ALA A 12 -3.74 1.69 9.17
C ALA A 12 -3.89 2.77 8.06
N THR A 13 -2.97 3.75 7.97
CA THR A 13 -3.05 4.93 7.08
C THR A 13 -2.00 4.96 5.96
N LEU A 14 -1.56 3.80 5.46
CA LEU A 14 -0.54 3.71 4.40
C LEU A 14 -1.12 3.75 2.97
N ASN A 15 -2.01 4.72 2.69
CA ASN A 15 -2.61 4.91 1.35
C ASN A 15 -1.60 5.11 0.22
N LYS A 16 -0.35 5.52 0.53
CA LYS A 16 0.71 5.72 -0.46
C LYS A 16 1.19 4.42 -1.13
N LEU A 17 0.87 3.26 -0.57
CA LEU A 17 1.35 1.96 -1.07
C LEU A 17 0.41 1.29 -2.09
N VAL A 18 -0.76 1.87 -2.35
CA VAL A 18 -1.75 1.30 -3.29
C VAL A 18 -1.22 1.28 -4.73
N GLN A 19 -0.62 2.38 -5.19
CA GLN A 19 -0.06 2.43 -6.55
C GLN A 19 1.04 1.38 -6.77
N PRO A 20 2.11 1.29 -5.93
CA PRO A 20 3.12 0.26 -6.12
C PRO A 20 2.56 -1.15 -5.98
N ALA A 21 1.54 -1.37 -5.14
CA ALA A 21 0.83 -2.65 -5.07
C ALA A 21 0.16 -3.00 -6.41
N ILE A 22 -0.65 -2.10 -6.99
CA ILE A 22 -1.28 -2.31 -8.31
C ILE A 22 -0.23 -2.60 -9.39
N LEU A 23 0.84 -1.81 -9.44
CA LEU A 23 1.91 -1.99 -10.42
C LEU A 23 2.59 -3.37 -10.26
N THR A 24 2.80 -3.81 -9.03
CA THR A 24 3.39 -5.12 -8.71
C THR A 24 2.46 -6.28 -9.08
N THR A 25 1.15 -6.10 -8.94
CA THR A 25 0.18 -7.10 -9.40
C THR A 25 0.16 -7.19 -10.92
N LEU A 26 0.04 -6.05 -11.61
CA LEU A 26 -0.12 -5.98 -13.07
C LEU A 26 1.16 -6.25 -13.87
N VAL A 27 2.35 -6.26 -13.24
CA VAL A 27 3.60 -6.63 -13.93
C VAL A 27 3.65 -8.12 -14.26
N ARG A 28 2.91 -8.94 -13.52
CA ARG A 28 2.86 -10.40 -13.71
C ARG A 28 1.99 -10.75 -14.91
N GLU A 29 0.79 -10.17 -14.96
CA GLU A 29 -0.17 -10.38 -16.04
C GLU A 29 -1.26 -9.28 -16.07
N PRO A 30 -1.95 -9.10 -17.21
CA PRO A 30 -3.20 -8.36 -17.29
C PRO A 30 -4.27 -8.88 -16.33
N LEU A 31 -4.99 -8.00 -15.64
CA LEU A 31 -6.05 -8.41 -14.70
C LEU A 31 -7.27 -7.51 -14.76
N TYR A 32 -8.43 -8.10 -14.47
CA TYR A 32 -9.67 -7.34 -14.27
C TYR A 32 -9.64 -6.57 -12.96
N GLY A 33 -10.33 -5.42 -12.91
CA GLY A 33 -10.35 -4.55 -11.74
C GLY A 33 -10.70 -5.24 -10.41
N TYR A 34 -11.64 -6.18 -10.43
CA TYR A 34 -12.03 -6.94 -9.23
C TYR A 34 -10.94 -7.93 -8.77
N ARG A 35 -10.25 -8.60 -9.71
CA ARG A 35 -9.10 -9.47 -9.40
C ARG A 35 -7.94 -8.68 -8.81
N ILE A 36 -7.71 -7.46 -9.31
CA ILE A 36 -6.72 -6.54 -8.69
C ILE A 36 -7.11 -6.25 -7.24
N ALA A 37 -8.39 -6.01 -6.95
CA ALA A 37 -8.86 -5.78 -5.59
C ALA A 37 -8.61 -6.98 -4.66
N GLU A 38 -8.91 -8.19 -5.14
CA GLU A 38 -8.69 -9.45 -4.42
C GLU A 38 -7.19 -9.66 -4.11
N GLU A 39 -6.32 -9.52 -5.10
CA GLU A 39 -4.87 -9.65 -4.91
C GLU A 39 -4.32 -8.61 -3.92
N LEU A 40 -4.83 -7.38 -3.98
CA LEU A 40 -4.43 -6.31 -3.06
C LEU A 40 -4.89 -6.56 -1.63
N ALA A 41 -6.07 -7.15 -1.42
CA ALA A 41 -6.59 -7.45 -0.09
C ALA A 41 -5.70 -8.45 0.68
N GLU A 42 -5.03 -9.34 -0.04
CA GLU A 42 -4.10 -10.32 0.53
C GLU A 42 -2.72 -9.73 0.86
N MET A 43 -2.40 -8.53 0.37
CA MET A 43 -1.09 -7.91 0.64
C MET A 43 -1.01 -7.34 2.06
N PRO A 44 0.05 -7.66 2.84
CA PRO A 44 0.20 -7.15 4.21
C PRO A 44 0.20 -5.62 4.32
N VAL A 45 0.66 -4.92 3.28
CA VAL A 45 0.71 -3.45 3.23
C VAL A 45 -0.68 -2.80 3.06
N VAL A 46 -1.68 -3.59 2.66
CA VAL A 46 -3.08 -3.17 2.49
C VAL A 46 -3.97 -3.77 3.58
N LYS A 47 -3.57 -4.92 4.14
CA LYS A 47 -4.28 -5.64 5.20
C LYS A 47 -4.45 -4.76 6.44
N GLY A 48 -5.71 -4.47 6.80
CA GLY A 48 -6.08 -3.60 7.92
C GLY A 48 -6.22 -2.10 7.59
N GLY A 49 -6.04 -1.71 6.33
CA GLY A 49 -6.24 -0.34 5.85
C GLY A 49 -7.62 -0.09 5.24
N LYS A 50 -8.02 1.20 5.16
CA LYS A 50 -9.27 1.68 4.52
C LYS A 50 -9.26 1.61 2.99
N LEU A 51 -8.51 0.70 2.35
CA LEU A 51 -8.56 0.61 0.89
C LEU A 51 -9.88 -0.04 0.49
N ASP A 52 -10.89 0.80 0.28
CA ASP A 52 -12.14 0.40 -0.30
C ASP A 52 -12.02 0.26 -1.82
N THR A 53 -12.96 -0.47 -2.40
CA THR A 53 -13.10 -0.64 -3.84
C THR A 53 -13.12 0.72 -4.58
N THR A 54 -13.72 1.74 -3.97
CA THR A 54 -13.76 3.11 -4.50
C THR A 54 -12.37 3.72 -4.67
N GLY A 55 -11.51 3.59 -3.66
CA GLY A 55 -10.13 4.10 -3.65
C GLY A 55 -9.26 3.40 -4.70
N LEU A 56 -9.42 2.09 -4.86
CA LEU A 56 -8.75 1.32 -5.91
C LEU A 56 -9.11 1.87 -7.30
N TYR A 57 -10.39 1.96 -7.63
CA TYR A 57 -10.82 2.41 -8.96
C TYR A 57 -10.45 3.87 -9.24
N ARG A 58 -10.45 4.74 -8.22
CA ARG A 58 -9.93 6.12 -8.35
C ARG A 58 -8.45 6.14 -8.68
N THR A 59 -7.68 5.24 -8.06
CA THR A 59 -6.24 5.10 -8.31
C THR A 59 -5.99 4.56 -9.72
N LEU A 60 -6.69 3.51 -10.14
CA LEU A 60 -6.62 2.96 -11.51
C LEU A 60 -6.95 4.02 -12.55
N LYS A 61 -8.04 4.79 -12.38
CA LYS A 61 -8.40 5.90 -13.28
C LYS A 61 -7.31 6.97 -13.36
N THR A 62 -6.62 7.23 -12.24
CA THR A 62 -5.52 8.20 -12.22
C THR A 62 -4.26 7.64 -12.89
N MET A 63 -3.96 6.35 -12.69
CA MET A 63 -2.85 5.68 -13.35
C MET A 63 -3.06 5.60 -14.87
N GLU A 64 -4.28 5.33 -15.31
CA GLU A 64 -4.65 5.32 -16.73
C GLU A 64 -4.49 6.70 -17.36
N ARG A 65 -4.99 7.77 -16.71
CA ARG A 65 -4.77 9.16 -17.18
C ARG A 65 -3.29 9.54 -17.28
N ARG A 66 -2.44 8.94 -16.43
CA ARG A 66 -0.98 9.14 -16.44
C ARG A 66 -0.25 8.20 -17.42
N GLY A 67 -0.99 7.36 -18.15
CA GLY A 67 -0.45 6.39 -19.10
C GLY A 67 0.32 5.24 -18.46
N LEU A 68 0.19 5.00 -17.15
CA LEU A 68 0.90 3.93 -16.43
C LEU A 68 0.25 2.55 -16.65
N VAL A 69 -1.05 2.56 -16.94
CA VAL A 69 -1.83 1.37 -17.30
C VAL A 69 -2.75 1.72 -18.46
N THR A 70 -3.19 0.72 -19.21
CA THR A 70 -4.32 0.82 -20.12
C THR A 70 -5.49 0.02 -19.56
N GLY A 71 -6.72 0.46 -19.81
CA GLY A 71 -7.94 -0.26 -19.45
C GLY A 71 -8.84 -0.47 -20.66
N GLU A 72 -8.97 -1.70 -21.10
CA GLU A 72 -9.84 -2.11 -22.21
C GLU A 72 -11.13 -2.74 -21.69
N TRP A 73 -12.26 -2.38 -22.27
CA TRP A 73 -13.54 -3.02 -21.96
C TRP A 73 -13.67 -4.29 -22.78
N GLU A 74 -13.89 -5.40 -22.10
CA GLU A 74 -14.19 -6.69 -22.71
C GLU A 74 -15.67 -7.01 -22.47
N PRO A 75 -16.45 -7.23 -23.54
CA PRO A 75 -17.84 -7.64 -23.41
C PRO A 75 -17.89 -9.00 -22.73
N SER A 76 -18.80 -9.14 -21.78
CA SER A 76 -19.04 -10.42 -21.11
C SER A 76 -20.24 -11.11 -21.75
N GLU A 77 -20.11 -12.40 -22.08
CA GLU A 77 -21.25 -13.21 -22.57
C GLU A 77 -22.37 -13.31 -21.51
N VAL A 78 -21.99 -13.21 -20.23
CA VAL A 78 -22.90 -13.19 -19.09
C VAL A 78 -22.44 -12.13 -18.08
N GLY A 79 -23.30 -11.17 -17.76
CA GLY A 79 -23.04 -10.12 -16.77
C GLY A 79 -22.51 -8.79 -17.34
N PRO A 80 -22.12 -7.84 -16.48
CA PRO A 80 -21.65 -6.53 -16.91
C PRO A 80 -20.29 -6.62 -17.61
N ASP A 81 -20.04 -5.68 -18.53
CA ASP A 81 -18.73 -5.52 -19.18
C ASP A 81 -17.63 -5.43 -18.14
N ARG A 82 -16.51 -6.10 -18.42
CA ARG A 82 -15.36 -6.14 -17.52
C ARG A 82 -14.24 -5.31 -18.11
N ARG A 83 -13.55 -4.56 -17.24
CA ARG A 83 -12.39 -3.77 -17.65
C ARG A 83 -11.11 -4.50 -17.33
N LEU A 84 -10.38 -4.89 -18.37
CA LEU A 84 -9.08 -5.53 -18.27
C LEU A 84 -7.98 -4.47 -18.25
N TYR A 85 -7.16 -4.47 -17.20
CA TYR A 85 -6.06 -3.54 -17.05
C TYR A 85 -4.74 -4.19 -17.45
N ARG A 86 -3.91 -3.46 -18.20
CA ARG A 86 -2.57 -3.88 -18.60
C ARG A 86 -1.54 -2.84 -18.21
N LEU A 87 -0.35 -3.31 -17.82
CA LEU A 87 0.77 -2.43 -17.49
C LEU A 87 1.45 -1.92 -18.76
N THR A 88 1.63 -0.60 -18.86
CA THR A 88 2.38 0.02 -19.97
C THR A 88 3.88 0.00 -19.72
N GLN A 89 4.67 0.44 -20.72
CA GLN A 89 6.11 0.60 -20.53
C GLN A 89 6.44 1.66 -19.46
N SER A 90 5.74 2.81 -19.47
CA SER A 90 5.91 3.83 -18.44
C SER A 90 5.46 3.35 -17.05
N GLY A 91 4.46 2.46 -16.99
CA GLY A 91 4.08 1.73 -15.78
C GLY A 91 5.21 0.87 -15.23
N ARG A 92 5.87 0.08 -16.09
CA ARG A 92 7.06 -0.72 -15.71
C ARG A 92 8.21 0.16 -15.21
N ASP A 93 8.46 1.27 -15.87
CA ASP A 93 9.51 2.22 -15.46
C ASP A 93 9.17 2.87 -14.11
N CYS A 94 7.89 3.19 -13.90
CA CYS A 94 7.39 3.69 -12.62
C CYS A 94 7.55 2.65 -11.50
N LEU A 95 7.29 1.38 -11.78
CA LEU A 95 7.50 0.29 -10.81
C LEU A 95 8.98 0.19 -10.41
N ARG A 96 9.92 0.29 -11.38
CA ARG A 96 11.36 0.30 -11.06
C ARG A 96 11.77 1.47 -10.16
N ARG A 97 11.14 2.64 -10.31
CA ARG A 97 11.36 3.78 -9.40
C ARG A 97 10.79 3.50 -8.02
N TRP A 98 9.59 2.92 -7.97
CA TRP A 98 8.97 2.49 -6.71
C TRP A 98 9.84 1.51 -5.94
N VAL A 99 10.48 0.54 -6.60
CA VAL A 99 11.43 -0.38 -5.93
C VAL A 99 12.51 0.40 -5.19
N LYS A 100 13.14 1.40 -5.83
CA LYS A 100 14.15 2.25 -5.18
C LYS A 100 13.57 3.05 -4.01
N THR A 101 12.42 3.70 -4.23
CA THR A 101 11.75 4.49 -3.19
C THR A 101 11.35 3.65 -1.98
N LEU A 102 10.89 2.41 -2.19
CA LEU A 102 10.53 1.50 -1.11
C LEU A 102 11.75 1.01 -0.34
N ASP A 103 12.86 0.76 -1.02
CA ASP A 103 14.13 0.38 -0.37
C ASP A 103 14.64 1.50 0.55
N GLU A 104 14.68 2.74 0.03
CA GLU A 104 15.01 3.93 0.82
C GLU A 104 14.06 4.13 2.01
N TYR A 105 12.76 3.93 1.79
CA TYR A 105 11.75 4.04 2.83
C TYR A 105 11.91 2.98 3.92
N CYS A 106 12.17 1.72 3.54
CA CYS A 106 12.47 0.64 4.47
C CYS A 106 13.70 0.96 5.33
N GLY A 107 14.76 1.50 4.71
CA GLY A 107 15.95 1.97 5.43
C GLY A 107 15.62 3.07 6.45
N ALA A 108 14.86 4.09 6.03
CA ALA A 108 14.48 5.20 6.90
C ALA A 108 13.58 4.76 8.08
N VAL A 109 12.60 3.91 7.82
CA VAL A 109 11.73 3.33 8.87
C VAL A 109 12.55 2.44 9.81
N GLY A 110 13.48 1.66 9.28
CA GLY A 110 14.40 0.84 10.07
C GLY A 110 15.26 1.68 11.01
N ALA A 111 15.83 2.79 10.51
CA ALA A 111 16.61 3.73 11.32
C ALA A 111 15.74 4.38 12.42
N LEU A 112 14.55 4.85 12.08
CA LEU A 112 13.60 5.41 13.05
C LEU A 112 13.22 4.39 14.13
N LEU A 113 12.96 3.14 13.74
CA LEU A 113 12.64 2.05 14.66
C LEU A 113 13.81 1.76 15.61
N ALA A 114 15.05 1.77 15.12
CA ALA A 114 16.23 1.60 15.95
C ALA A 114 16.36 2.74 16.98
N SER A 115 16.21 4.00 16.56
CA SER A 115 16.21 5.15 17.46
C SER A 115 15.10 5.08 18.51
N ALA A 116 13.88 4.73 18.10
CA ALA A 116 12.74 4.60 19.01
C ALA A 116 12.96 3.49 20.06
N ARG A 117 13.51 2.34 19.66
CA ARG A 117 13.86 1.25 20.59
C ARG A 117 14.90 1.69 21.61
N THR A 118 15.93 2.42 21.17
CA THR A 118 16.95 2.98 22.07
C THR A 118 16.32 3.94 23.08
N ALA A 119 15.45 4.85 22.65
CA ALA A 119 14.76 5.79 23.53
C ALA A 119 13.88 5.07 24.57
N CYS A 120 13.08 4.08 24.16
CA CYS A 120 12.26 3.28 25.07
C CYS A 120 13.08 2.40 26.02
N GLY A 121 14.27 1.95 25.60
CA GLY A 121 15.22 1.22 26.44
C GLY A 121 15.90 2.07 27.51
N HIS A 122 16.01 3.39 27.27
CA HIS A 122 16.59 4.36 28.23
C HIS A 122 15.58 4.89 29.25
N THR A 123 14.28 4.68 29.06
CA THR A 123 13.25 4.88 30.10
C THR A 123 13.31 3.79 31.18
N ARG A 124 14.49 3.51 31.74
CA ARG A 124 14.61 2.99 33.10
C ARG A 124 14.49 4.19 34.04
N HIS A 125 13.29 4.37 34.55
CA HIS A 125 12.94 5.26 35.65
C HIS A 125 14.06 5.30 36.72
N PRO A 126 14.70 6.46 36.99
CA PRO A 126 15.58 6.60 38.13
C PRO A 126 14.71 6.67 39.39
N ARG A 127 14.36 5.51 39.95
CA ARG A 127 13.79 5.45 41.30
C ARG A 127 14.96 5.55 42.29
N GLY A 128 15.40 6.78 42.53
CA GLY A 128 16.51 7.08 43.43
C GLY A 128 16.13 8.10 44.50
N LYS A 129 16.00 7.61 45.74
CA LYS A 129 16.16 8.31 47.04
C LYS A 129 15.04 9.32 47.39
N ASN A 130 14.58 9.53 48.63
CA ASN A 130 14.81 9.02 49.98
C ASN A 130 13.95 9.93 50.88
N GLU A 131 13.24 9.43 51.90
CA GLU A 131 12.85 10.19 53.10
C GLU A 131 12.22 9.19 54.10
N ARG A 132 13.05 8.69 55.03
CA ARG A 132 13.13 9.04 56.47
C ARG A 132 12.15 8.26 57.33
#